data_AF-A0A9W5UYV3-F1
#
_entry.id   AF-A0A9W5UYV3-F1
#
_cell.length_a   1.000
_cell.length_b   1.000
_cell.length_c   1.000
_cell.angle_alpha   90.00
_cell.angle_beta   90.00
_cell.angle_gamma   90.00
#
_symmetry.space_group_name_H-M   'P 1'
#
loop_
_entity.id
_entity.type
_entity.pdbx_description
1 polymer ?
#
loop_
_entity_poly.entity_id
_entity_poly.type
_entity_poly.pdbx_seq_one_letter_code
_entity_poly.pdbx_strand_id
1 'polypeptide(L)' 'MSLYKQLSDTLLINFFIKMNNNIRQGILSKIMSYEINLIKTEIEKREIAEIDLNIYQEHIQSQYK' A
#
# COMPACT_ATOMS: atom_id res chain seq x y z
N MET A 1 -18.99 -0.66 -6.09
CA MET A 1 -18.07 -1.59 -5.38
C MET A 1 -16.66 -1.04 -5.52
N SER A 2 -15.86 -1.02 -4.45
CA SER A 2 -14.45 -0.60 -4.54
C SER A 2 -13.66 -1.64 -5.35
N LEU A 3 -12.86 -1.19 -6.33
CA LEU A 3 -11.99 -2.05 -7.15
C LEU A 3 -11.05 -2.90 -6.27
N TYR A 4 -10.62 -2.32 -5.15
CA TYR A 4 -9.74 -2.95 -4.17
C TYR A 4 -10.34 -4.16 -3.48
N LYS A 5 -11.67 -4.28 -3.43
CA LYS A 5 -12.34 -5.47 -2.90
C LYS A 5 -12.09 -6.72 -3.73
N GLN A 6 -11.74 -6.57 -5.00
CA GLN A 6 -11.52 -7.69 -5.92
C GLN A 6 -10.07 -8.15 -5.96
N LEU A 7 -9.16 -7.39 -5.36
CA LEU A 7 -7.73 -7.72 -5.32
C LEU A 7 -7.45 -8.75 -4.22
N SER A 8 -6.44 -9.60 -4.46
CA SER A 8 -5.86 -10.43 -3.41
C SER A 8 -5.11 -9.58 -2.38
N ASP A 9 -4.91 -10.13 -1.18
CA ASP A 9 -4.23 -9.42 -0.08
C ASP A 9 -2.80 -9.01 -0.47
N THR A 10 -2.07 -9.91 -1.13
CA THR A 10 -0.73 -9.61 -1.67
C THR A 10 -0.73 -8.45 -2.66
N LEU A 11 -1.73 -8.36 -3.53
CA LEU A 11 -1.84 -7.26 -4.49
C LEU A 11 -2.20 -5.94 -3.80
N LEU A 12 -3.12 -5.97 -2.84
CA LEU A 12 -3.47 -4.80 -2.02
C LEU A 12 -2.25 -4.21 -1.31
N ILE A 13 -1.48 -5.05 -0.62
CA ILE A 13 -0.26 -4.65 0.09
C ILE A 13 0.76 -4.08 -0.90
N ASN A 14 1.02 -4.77 -2.01
CA ASN A 14 1.98 -4.31 -3.02
C ASN A 14 1.57 -2.96 -3.65
N PHE A 15 0.28 -2.77 -3.94
CA PHE A 15 -0.23 -1.50 -4.45
C PHE A 15 -0.06 -0.38 -3.44
N PHE A 16 -0.42 -0.62 -2.17
CA PHE A 16 -0.25 0.35 -1.09
C PHE A 16 1.21 0.83 -0.98
N ILE A 17 2.16 -0.10 -0.97
CA ILE A 17 3.57 0.24 -0.83
C ILE A 17 4.09 0.98 -2.07
N LYS A 18 3.76 0.51 -3.27
CA LYS A 18 4.22 1.12 -4.52
C LYS A 18 3.69 2.55 -4.68
N MET A 19 2.43 2.80 -4.30
CA MET A 19 1.86 4.15 -4.33
C MET A 19 2.55 5.08 -3.33
N ASN A 20 2.75 4.65 -2.09
CA ASN A 20 3.47 5.45 -1.08
C ASN A 20 4.91 5.75 -1.52
N ASN A 21 5.61 4.77 -2.08
CA ASN A 21 6.97 4.96 -2.62
C ASN A 21 6.98 5.97 -3.78
N ASN A 22 6.05 5.87 -4.72
CA ASN A 22 5.97 6.79 -5.84
C ASN A 22 5.62 8.22 -5.39
N ILE A 23 4.81 8.41 -4.35
CA ILE A 23 4.57 9.73 -3.76
C ILE A 23 5.85 10.26 -3.10
N ARG A 24 6.57 9.43 -2.35
CA ARG A 24 7.84 9.82 -1.72
C ARG A 24 8.89 10.24 -2.76
N GLN A 25 8.94 9.56 -3.90
CA GLN A 25 9.83 9.86 -5.01
C GLN A 25 9.34 11.05 -5.86
N GLY A 26 8.16 11.62 -5.58
CA GLY A 26 7.58 12.72 -6.34
C GLY A 26 7.01 12.31 -7.71
N ILE A 27 6.93 11.00 -7.99
CA ILE A 27 6.36 10.45 -9.24
C ILE A 27 4.84 10.60 -9.23
N LEU A 28 4.21 10.35 -8.07
CA LEU A 28 2.77 10.56 -7.90
C LEU A 28 2.51 11.80 -7.05
N SER A 29 1.44 12.52 -7.40
CA SER A 29 0.99 13.67 -6.63
C SER A 29 0.46 13.25 -5.27
N LYS A 30 0.72 14.06 -4.23
CA LYS A 30 0.13 13.92 -2.90
C LYS A 30 -1.41 13.95 -2.90
N ILE A 31 -2.02 14.43 -3.98
CA ILE A 31 -3.48 14.45 -4.18
C ILE A 31 -4.05 13.02 -4.34
N MET A 32 -3.22 12.02 -4.65
CA MET A 32 -3.63 10.60 -4.61
C MET A 32 -3.87 10.05 -3.19
N SER A 33 -3.81 10.89 -2.16
CA SER A 33 -4.16 10.52 -0.78
C SER A 33 -5.55 9.89 -0.63
N TYR A 34 -6.52 10.33 -1.45
CA TYR A 34 -7.85 9.69 -1.50
C TYR A 34 -7.77 8.21 -1.88
N GLU A 35 -6.99 7.91 -2.92
CA GLU A 35 -6.83 6.57 -3.45
C GLU A 35 -6.06 5.66 -2.49
N ILE A 36 -5.04 6.20 -1.81
CA ILE A 36 -4.32 5.51 -0.74
C ILE A 36 -5.23 5.17 0.44
N ASN A 37 -6.13 6.08 0.82
CA ASN A 37 -7.09 5.83 1.88
C ASN A 37 -8.05 4.69 1.53
N LEU A 38 -8.50 4.61 0.26
CA LEU A 38 -9.36 3.49 -0.17
C LEU A 38 -8.65 2.14 -0.07
N ILE A 39 -7.37 2.08 -0.41
CA ILE A 39 -6.55 0.87 -0.27
C ILE A 39 -6.37 0.53 1.21
N LYS A 40 -5.98 1.53 2.03
CA LYS A 40 -5.77 1.37 3.47
C LYS A 40 -7.03 0.84 4.16
N THR A 41 -8.19 1.41 3.87
CA THR A 41 -9.46 0.97 4.43
C THR A 41 -9.79 -0.48 4.07
N GLU A 42 -9.47 -0.95 2.87
CA GLU A 42 -9.70 -2.36 2.52
C GLU A 42 -8.65 -3.31 3.14
N ILE A 43 -7.42 -2.85 3.36
CA ILE A 43 -6.40 -3.60 4.12
C ILE A 43 -6.84 -3.77 5.59
N GLU A 44 -7.29 -2.68 6.22
CA GLU A 44 -7.78 -2.67 7.61
C GLU A 44 -9.02 -3.57 7.79
N LYS A 45 -9.97 -3.53 6.85
CA LYS A 45 -11.17 -4.39 6.88
C LYS A 45 -10.86 -5.88 6.81
N ARG A 46 -9.74 -6.25 6.20
CA ARG A 46 -9.33 -7.65 6.05
C ARG A 46 -8.42 -8.11 7.20
N GLU A 47 -8.20 -7.25 8.20
CA GLU A 47 -7.30 -7.52 9.33
C GLU A 47 -5.89 -7.95 8.87
N ILE A 48 -5.47 -7.48 7.70
CA ILE A 48 -4.11 -7.68 7.20
C ILE A 48 -3.20 -6.90 8.13
N ALA A 49 -2.45 -7.63 8.97
CA ALA A 49 -1.77 -7.07 10.12
C ALA A 49 -0.83 -5.93 9.72
N GLU A 50 -0.84 -4.85 10.50
CA GLU A 50 0.07 -3.70 10.33
C GLU A 50 1.55 -4.13 10.40
N ILE A 51 1.81 -5.25 11.09
CA ILE A 51 3.10 -5.96 11.14
C ILE A 51 3.52 -6.48 9.76
N ASP A 52 2.62 -7.06 8.96
CA ASP A 52 2.96 -7.49 7.59
C ASP A 52 3.32 -6.29 6.73
N LEU A 53 2.64 -5.15 6.90
CA LEU A 53 2.99 -3.92 6.18
C LEU A 53 4.37 -3.39 6.55
N ASN A 54 4.71 -3.36 7.84
CA ASN A 54 6.01 -2.88 8.32
C ASN A 54 7.14 -3.83 7.94
N ILE A 55 6.95 -5.15 8.08
CA ILE A 55 7.92 -6.16 7.64
C ILE A 55 8.16 -6.04 6.14
N TYR A 56 7.12 -5.87 5.33
CA TYR A 56 7.29 -5.64 3.89
C TYR A 56 8.00 -4.31 3.58
N GLN A 57 7.71 -3.24 4.32
CA GLN A 57 8.39 -1.96 4.14
C GLN A 57 9.88 -2.04 4.47
N GLU A 58 10.25 -2.72 5.56
CA GLU A 58 11.64 -2.99 5.93
C GLU A 58 12.34 -3.90 4.91
N HIS A 59 11.66 -4.95 4.44
CA HIS A 59 12.19 -5.82 3.38
C HIS A 59 12.48 -5.05 2.11
N ILE A 60 11.60 -4.15 1.69
CA ILE A 60 11.81 -3.33 0.49
C ILE A 60 12.95 -2.33 0.71
N GLN A 61 13.07 -1.70 1.88
CA GLN A 61 14.20 -0.81 2.19
C GLN A 61 15.55 -1.56 2.20
N SER A 62 15.56 -2.83 2.63
CA SER A 62 16.75 -3.68 2.60
C SER A 62 17.20 -4.07 1.19
N GLN A 63 16.30 -4.10 0.21
CA GLN A 63 16.60 -4.51 -1.17
C GLN A 63 17.15 -3.36 -2.04
N TYR A 64 17.21 -2.14 -1.51
CA TYR A 64 17.73 -0.95 -2.18
C TYR A 64 19.01 -0.40 -1.55
N LYS A 65 19.75 -1.22 -0.79
CA LYS A 65 21.02 -0.85 -0.16
C LYS A 65 22.21 -1.46 -0.89
#